data_AF-A0A2U1B4A9-F1
#
_entry.id   AF-A0A2U1B4A9-F1
#
_cell.length_a   1.000
_cell.length_b   1.000
_cell.length_c   1.000
_cell.angle_alpha   90.00
_cell.angle_beta   90.00
_cell.angle_gamma   90.00
#
_symmetry.space_group_name_H-M   'P 1'
#
loop_
_entity.id
_entity.type
_entity.pdbx_description
1 polymer ?
#
loop_
_entity_poly.entity_id
_entity_poly.type
_entity_poly.pdbx_seq_one_letter_code
_entity_poly.pdbx_strand_id
1 'polypeptide(L)'
;MDLLIVLGIPLIGVACGIAFLCGLAIGWKCCWLWLLLAGFSTVPVGGIAMLGAFQGAFNSEPVNLYRTDFFGYLAELLERSEHPVQAAKQMEAEVAAGVWERKCKEFLPPQLPDAVLYVGIVCAIVAFSALKMKNSWKRTAIWFPAWLAAVGLISGWLFCDVRHSATRSHIRMSDNGRTQLLEELPAVLEKSSISGAAAAGIVRNYIQEEYPNVCHCEPASMLLAEISTAAGGESPRK
;
A
#
# COMPACT_ATOMS: atom_id res chain seq x y z
N MET A 1 -11.33 -0.58 15.99
CA MET A 1 -10.49 0.62 16.27
C MET A 1 -10.62 1.67 15.16
N ASP A 2 -11.26 1.32 14.05
CA ASP A 2 -11.31 2.09 12.80
C ASP A 2 -12.30 3.27 12.83
N LEU A 3 -13.38 3.16 13.60
CA LEU A 3 -14.41 4.22 13.66
C LEU A 3 -13.89 5.51 14.31
N LEU A 4 -12.99 5.38 15.31
CA LEU A 4 -12.41 6.51 16.03
C LEU A 4 -11.40 7.30 15.19
N ILE A 5 -10.73 6.66 14.24
CA ILE A 5 -9.78 7.32 13.33
C ILE A 5 -10.52 7.94 12.15
N VAL A 6 -11.51 7.24 11.58
CA VAL A 6 -12.35 7.74 10.48
C VAL A 6 -13.22 8.92 10.91
N LEU A 7 -13.69 8.96 12.17
CA LEU A 7 -14.41 10.11 12.72
C LEU A 7 -13.48 11.16 13.35
N GLY A 8 -12.34 10.75 13.91
CA GLY A 8 -11.39 11.64 14.60
C GLY A 8 -10.70 12.63 13.67
N ILE A 9 -10.32 12.21 12.47
CA ILE A 9 -9.69 13.07 11.46
C ILE A 9 -10.66 14.20 10.99
N PRO A 10 -11.93 13.91 10.64
CA PRO A 10 -12.92 14.95 10.37
C PRO A 10 -13.25 15.81 11.59
N LEU A 11 -13.31 15.24 12.80
CA LEU A 11 -13.56 16.01 14.04
C LEU A 11 -12.44 17.02 14.33
N ILE A 12 -11.17 16.66 14.09
CA ILE A 12 -10.04 17.59 14.19
C ILE A 12 -10.13 18.65 13.09
N GLY A 13 -10.48 18.26 11.85
CA GLY A 13 -10.70 19.20 10.75
C GLY A 13 -11.82 20.21 11.03
N VAL A 14 -12.94 19.75 11.62
CA VAL A 14 -14.08 20.58 12.03
C VAL A 14 -13.73 21.45 13.23
N ALA A 15 -13.02 20.92 14.23
CA ALA A 15 -12.55 21.70 15.39
C ALA A 15 -11.55 22.79 14.99
N CYS A 16 -10.63 22.50 14.06
CA CYS A 16 -9.74 23.48 13.47
C CYS A 16 -10.50 24.52 12.64
N GLY A 17 -11.53 24.10 11.89
CA GLY A 17 -12.43 25.00 11.15
C GLY A 17 -13.22 25.95 12.06
N ILE A 18 -13.73 25.44 13.19
CA ILE A 18 -14.45 26.23 14.19
C ILE A 18 -13.50 27.18 14.92
N ALA A 19 -12.31 26.72 15.34
CA ALA A 19 -11.30 27.57 15.97
C ALA A 19 -10.83 28.69 15.01
N PHE A 20 -10.75 28.39 13.71
CA PHE A 20 -10.46 29.37 12.66
C PHE A 20 -11.61 30.39 12.47
N LEU A 21 -12.88 29.95 12.49
CA LEU A 21 -14.05 30.85 12.47
C LEU A 21 -14.12 31.73 13.72
N CYS A 22 -13.78 31.20 14.89
CA CYS A 22 -13.65 31.98 16.12
C CYS A 22 -12.46 32.96 16.08
N GLY A 23 -11.35 32.58 15.45
CA GLY A 23 -10.22 33.48 15.19
C GLY A 23 -10.54 34.63 14.23
N LEU A 24 -11.38 34.36 13.22
CA LEU A 24 -11.96 35.38 12.33
C LEU A 24 -12.85 36.38 13.10
N ALA A 25 -13.58 35.91 14.10
CA ALA A 25 -14.43 36.77 14.95
C ALA A 25 -13.61 37.65 15.92
N ILE A 26 -12.42 37.23 16.32
CA ILE A 26 -11.64 37.87 17.40
C ILE A 26 -10.44 38.71 16.87
N GLY A 27 -9.92 38.47 15.66
CA GLY A 27 -8.58 38.97 15.29
C GLY A 27 -8.39 39.53 13.89
N TRP A 28 -9.16 40.55 13.48
CA TRP A 28 -9.05 41.21 12.16
C TRP A 28 -7.71 41.96 11.89
N LYS A 29 -6.83 42.10 12.90
CA LYS A 29 -5.67 43.02 12.85
C LYS A 29 -4.28 42.37 12.71
N CYS A 30 -4.12 41.06 12.84
CA CYS A 30 -2.78 40.45 12.99
C CYS A 30 -2.42 39.50 11.85
N CYS A 31 -1.56 39.93 10.93
CA CYS A 31 -0.94 39.08 9.88
C CYS A 31 -0.20 37.86 10.47
N TRP A 32 0.34 38.00 11.69
CA TRP A 32 0.97 36.94 12.47
C TRP A 32 0.00 35.81 12.88
N LEU A 33 -1.27 36.12 13.13
CA LEU A 33 -2.29 35.12 13.46
C LEU A 33 -2.62 34.24 12.25
N TRP A 34 -2.58 34.82 11.05
CA TRP A 34 -2.78 34.11 9.78
C TRP A 34 -1.62 33.17 9.46
N LEU A 35 -0.38 33.57 9.72
CA LEU A 35 0.79 32.70 9.61
C LEU A 35 0.76 31.56 10.64
N LEU A 36 0.31 31.84 11.88
CA LEU A 36 0.12 30.81 12.90
C LEU A 36 -0.98 29.82 12.54
N LEU A 37 -2.11 30.28 11.98
CA LEU A 37 -3.20 29.42 11.50
C LEU A 37 -2.79 28.60 10.27
N ALA A 38 -1.98 29.17 9.36
CA ALA A 38 -1.37 28.43 8.25
C ALA A 38 -0.47 27.31 8.78
N GLY A 39 0.41 27.63 9.74
CA GLY A 39 1.26 26.65 10.44
C GLY A 39 0.45 25.57 11.16
N PHE A 40 -0.60 25.96 11.88
CA PHE A 40 -1.50 25.03 12.58
C PHE A 40 -2.32 24.15 11.63
N SER A 41 -2.58 24.58 10.40
CA SER A 41 -3.24 23.74 9.38
C SER A 41 -2.26 22.77 8.71
N THR A 42 -0.97 23.12 8.60
CA THR A 42 0.05 22.25 7.99
C THR A 42 0.51 21.12 8.91
N VAL A 43 0.48 21.30 10.24
CA VAL A 43 0.94 20.27 11.21
C VAL A 43 0.01 19.04 11.26
N PRO A 44 -1.32 19.18 11.36
CA PRO A 44 -2.24 18.03 11.29
C PRO A 44 -2.23 17.38 9.93
N VAL A 45 -2.06 18.16 8.86
CA VAL A 45 -2.09 17.63 7.49
C VAL A 45 -0.79 16.90 7.13
N GLY A 46 0.36 17.41 7.55
CA GLY A 46 1.62 16.66 7.54
C GLY A 46 1.54 15.41 8.42
N GLY A 47 0.89 15.51 9.59
CA GLY A 47 0.59 14.38 10.47
C GLY A 47 -0.33 13.34 9.83
N ILE A 48 -1.35 13.74 9.07
CA ILE A 48 -2.27 12.84 8.35
C ILE A 48 -1.57 12.17 7.16
N ALA A 49 -0.72 12.89 6.43
CA ALA A 49 0.10 12.28 5.38
C ALA A 49 1.06 11.24 5.98
N MET A 50 1.62 11.51 7.16
CA MET A 50 2.53 10.61 7.88
C MET A 50 1.80 9.41 8.53
N LEU A 51 0.61 9.62 9.12
CA LEU A 51 -0.27 8.57 9.66
C LEU A 51 -0.88 7.71 8.55
N GLY A 52 -1.19 8.33 7.41
CA GLY A 52 -1.66 7.67 6.22
C GLY A 52 -0.57 6.85 5.52
N ALA A 53 0.66 7.34 5.49
CA ALA A 53 1.84 6.56 5.13
C ALA A 53 2.03 5.35 6.07
N PHE A 54 1.79 5.55 7.36
CA PHE A 54 1.75 4.47 8.35
C PHE A 54 0.66 3.45 8.01
N GLN A 55 -0.60 3.85 7.82
CA GLN A 55 -1.67 2.92 7.43
C GLN A 55 -1.46 2.26 6.06
N GLY A 56 -0.86 2.95 5.09
CA GLY A 56 -0.48 2.37 3.81
C GLY A 56 0.63 1.32 3.92
N ALA A 57 1.55 1.48 4.88
CA ALA A 57 2.56 0.49 5.23
C ALA A 57 2.00 -0.71 6.02
N PHE A 58 0.84 -0.55 6.68
CA PHE A 58 0.20 -1.61 7.47
C PHE A 58 -1.09 -2.18 6.86
N ASN A 59 -1.59 -1.64 5.74
CA ASN A 59 -2.70 -2.25 5.02
C ASN A 59 -2.15 -3.37 4.13
N SER A 60 -2.19 -4.59 4.66
CA SER A 60 -1.72 -5.81 4.00
C SER A 60 -2.61 -6.24 2.83
N GLU A 61 -3.81 -5.66 2.65
CA GLU A 61 -4.78 -6.13 1.66
C GLU A 61 -4.23 -6.21 0.22
N PRO A 62 -3.58 -5.19 -0.35
CA PRO A 62 -3.09 -5.28 -1.74
C PRO A 62 -1.92 -6.27 -1.88
N VAL A 63 -1.09 -6.38 -0.83
CA VAL A 63 0.02 -7.35 -0.77
C VAL A 63 -0.53 -8.77 -0.69
N ASN A 64 -1.57 -8.99 0.11
CA ASN A 64 -2.25 -10.26 0.27
C ASN A 64 -2.98 -10.68 -1.02
N LEU A 65 -3.60 -9.75 -1.74
CA LEU A 65 -4.23 -10.04 -3.02
C LEU A 65 -3.19 -10.49 -4.06
N TYR A 66 -2.08 -9.76 -4.19
CA TYR A 66 -0.97 -10.16 -5.05
C TYR A 66 -0.39 -11.53 -4.66
N ARG A 67 -0.19 -11.75 -3.35
CA ARG A 67 0.30 -13.04 -2.80
C ARG A 67 -0.65 -14.19 -3.13
N THR A 68 -1.95 -13.99 -2.90
CA THR A 68 -2.99 -15.00 -3.18
C THR A 68 -3.03 -15.36 -4.66
N ASP A 69 -2.90 -14.36 -5.54
CA ASP A 69 -2.87 -14.56 -6.98
C ASP A 69 -1.58 -15.26 -7.44
N PHE A 70 -0.42 -14.90 -6.88
CA PHE A 70 0.87 -15.57 -7.14
C PHE A 70 0.85 -17.06 -6.77
N PHE A 71 0.50 -17.37 -5.52
CA PHE A 71 0.47 -18.75 -5.04
C PHE A 71 -0.72 -19.54 -5.62
N GLY A 72 -1.84 -18.88 -5.90
CA GLY A 72 -2.99 -19.46 -6.59
C GLY A 72 -2.62 -19.95 -7.98
N TYR A 73 -1.90 -19.13 -8.76
CA TYR A 73 -1.42 -19.51 -10.07
C TYR A 73 -0.37 -20.63 -10.01
N LEU A 74 0.55 -20.59 -9.05
CA LEU A 74 1.50 -21.70 -8.84
C LEU A 74 0.77 -23.02 -8.55
N ALA A 75 -0.24 -22.99 -7.67
CA ALA A 75 -1.05 -24.17 -7.38
C ALA A 75 -1.80 -24.69 -8.62
N GLU A 76 -2.34 -23.79 -9.44
CA GLU A 76 -3.01 -24.14 -10.70
C GLU A 76 -2.06 -24.79 -11.71
N LEU A 77 -0.83 -24.27 -11.85
CA LEU A 77 0.21 -24.86 -12.71
C LEU A 77 0.60 -26.26 -12.22
N LEU A 78 0.78 -26.43 -10.90
CA LEU A 78 1.14 -27.71 -10.31
C LEU A 78 0.02 -28.75 -10.49
N GLU A 79 -1.23 -28.38 -10.27
CA GLU A 79 -2.38 -29.28 -10.36
C GLU A 79 -2.63 -29.78 -11.80
N ARG A 80 -2.40 -28.92 -12.80
CA ARG A 80 -2.61 -29.25 -14.21
C ARG A 80 -1.47 -30.01 -14.85
N SER A 81 -0.28 -29.99 -14.24
CA SER A 81 0.91 -30.59 -14.82
C SER A 81 1.09 -32.03 -14.39
N GLU A 82 1.29 -32.93 -15.35
CA GLU A 82 1.78 -34.28 -15.09
C GLU A 82 3.23 -34.28 -14.56
N HIS A 83 3.95 -33.18 -14.77
CA HIS A 83 5.35 -32.99 -14.35
C HIS A 83 5.47 -31.74 -13.45
N PRO A 84 5.30 -31.87 -12.13
CA PRO A 84 5.27 -30.73 -11.21
C PRO A 84 6.58 -29.92 -11.21
N VAL A 85 7.72 -30.58 -11.45
CA VAL A 85 9.03 -29.92 -11.62
C VAL A 85 9.03 -28.96 -12.82
N GLN A 86 8.40 -29.34 -13.94
CA GLN A 86 8.31 -28.47 -15.12
C GLN A 86 7.39 -27.27 -14.86
N ALA A 87 6.29 -27.47 -14.12
CA ALA A 87 5.41 -26.39 -13.71
C ALA A 87 6.12 -25.35 -12.82
N ALA A 88 6.93 -25.81 -11.85
CA ALA A 88 7.74 -24.92 -11.02
C ALA A 88 8.76 -24.12 -11.84
N LYS A 89 9.45 -24.76 -12.80
CA LYS A 89 10.38 -24.09 -13.71
C LYS A 89 9.70 -23.10 -14.66
N GLN A 90 8.47 -23.39 -15.09
CA GLN A 90 7.67 -22.44 -15.87
C GLN A 90 7.41 -21.18 -15.05
N MET A 91 6.97 -21.33 -13.80
CA MET A 91 6.73 -20.20 -12.91
C MET A 91 8.00 -19.37 -12.67
N GLU A 92 9.14 -20.03 -12.44
CA GLU A 92 10.46 -19.39 -12.33
C GLU A 92 10.80 -18.57 -13.59
N ALA A 93 10.61 -19.14 -14.78
CA ALA A 93 10.85 -18.44 -16.04
C ALA A 93 9.93 -17.23 -16.24
N GLU A 94 8.66 -17.32 -15.85
CA GLU A 94 7.71 -16.20 -15.93
C GLU A 94 8.09 -15.05 -14.98
N VAL A 95 8.59 -15.37 -13.77
CA VAL A 95 9.13 -14.39 -12.83
C VAL A 95 10.38 -13.72 -13.41
N ALA A 96 11.34 -14.51 -13.93
CA ALA A 96 12.56 -13.99 -14.56
C ALA A 96 12.27 -13.11 -15.79
N ALA A 97 11.20 -13.40 -16.53
CA ALA A 97 10.73 -12.61 -17.67
C ALA A 97 9.96 -11.33 -17.27
N GLY A 98 9.81 -11.04 -15.97
CA GLY A 98 9.11 -9.85 -15.47
C GLY A 98 7.61 -9.85 -15.72
N VAL A 99 6.98 -11.02 -15.87
CA VAL A 99 5.51 -11.14 -15.98
C VAL A 99 4.87 -10.67 -14.68
N TRP A 100 5.39 -11.14 -13.55
CA TRP A 100 4.87 -10.82 -12.22
C TRP A 100 5.17 -9.39 -11.76
N GLU A 101 6.30 -8.79 -12.16
CA GLU A 101 6.55 -7.37 -11.92
C GLU A 101 5.54 -6.47 -12.67
N ARG A 102 5.11 -6.87 -13.87
CA ARG A 102 4.05 -6.16 -14.60
C ARG A 102 2.70 -6.34 -13.92
N LYS A 103 2.36 -7.57 -13.50
CA LYS A 103 1.12 -7.89 -12.80
C LYS A 103 0.98 -7.15 -11.48
N CYS A 104 2.09 -6.92 -10.77
CA CYS A 104 2.14 -6.12 -9.54
C CYS A 104 1.43 -4.75 -9.70
N LYS A 105 1.54 -4.10 -10.86
CA LYS A 105 0.88 -2.80 -11.12
C LYS A 105 -0.64 -2.84 -11.00
N GLU A 106 -1.27 -3.99 -11.23
CA GLU A 106 -2.73 -4.19 -11.12
C GLU A 106 -3.21 -4.15 -9.66
N PHE A 107 -2.32 -4.46 -8.71
CA PHE A 107 -2.62 -4.49 -7.28
C PHE A 107 -2.20 -3.20 -6.55
N LEU A 108 -1.47 -2.30 -7.21
CA LEU A 108 -1.05 -1.06 -6.57
C LEU A 108 -2.24 -0.11 -6.39
N PRO A 109 -2.35 0.57 -5.24
CA PRO A 109 -3.42 1.54 -5.03
C PRO A 109 -3.30 2.68 -6.06
N PRO A 110 -4.43 3.32 -6.41
CA PRO A 110 -4.44 4.36 -7.43
C PRO A 110 -3.52 5.52 -7.04
N GLN A 111 -2.71 5.96 -8.00
CA GLN A 111 -1.94 7.19 -7.90
C GLN A 111 -2.76 8.36 -8.42
N LEU A 112 -2.61 9.51 -7.78
CA LEU A 112 -3.11 10.77 -8.33
C LEU A 112 -2.13 11.29 -9.37
N PRO A 113 -2.60 11.85 -10.49
CA PRO A 113 -1.71 12.39 -11.50
C PRO A 113 -0.97 13.63 -10.98
N ASP A 114 0.26 13.85 -11.46
CA ASP A 114 1.11 15.00 -11.07
C ASP A 114 0.42 16.35 -11.30
N ALA A 115 -0.53 16.42 -12.23
CA ALA A 115 -1.39 17.58 -12.43
C ALA A 115 -2.08 18.03 -11.12
N VAL A 116 -2.50 17.09 -10.25
CA VAL A 116 -3.12 17.40 -8.95
C VAL A 116 -2.12 18.13 -8.04
N LEU A 117 -0.88 17.66 -7.99
CA LEU A 117 0.19 18.32 -7.24
C LEU A 117 0.44 19.73 -7.78
N TYR A 118 0.55 19.88 -9.10
CA TYR A 118 0.79 21.18 -9.73
C TYR A 118 -0.35 22.17 -9.47
N VAL A 119 -1.60 21.73 -9.55
CA VAL A 119 -2.75 22.58 -9.19
C VAL A 119 -2.67 22.98 -7.72
N GLY A 120 -2.32 22.06 -6.83
CA GLY A 120 -2.07 22.37 -5.41
C GLY A 120 -1.00 23.43 -5.20
N ILE A 121 0.12 23.35 -5.94
CA ILE A 121 1.20 24.34 -5.91
C ILE A 121 0.71 25.70 -6.41
N VAL A 122 -0.05 25.74 -7.51
CA VAL A 122 -0.64 26.98 -8.03
C VAL A 122 -1.58 27.60 -7.00
N CYS A 123 -2.43 26.82 -6.35
CA CYS A 123 -3.29 27.27 -5.26
C CYS A 123 -2.47 27.85 -4.09
N ALA A 124 -1.32 27.25 -3.74
CA ALA A 124 -0.44 27.78 -2.71
C ALA A 124 0.12 29.16 -3.13
N ILE A 125 0.58 29.29 -4.37
CA ILE A 125 1.08 30.57 -4.92
C ILE A 125 -0.01 31.64 -4.90
N VAL A 126 -1.24 31.30 -5.29
CA VAL A 126 -2.40 32.22 -5.23
C VAL A 126 -2.67 32.65 -3.80
N ALA A 127 -2.64 31.72 -2.84
CA ALA A 127 -2.80 32.04 -1.43
C ALA A 127 -1.71 33.02 -0.96
N PHE A 128 -0.42 32.71 -1.16
CA PHE A 128 0.67 33.61 -0.76
C PHE A 128 0.62 34.97 -1.46
N SER A 129 0.19 35.00 -2.72
CA SER A 129 0.02 36.26 -3.46
C SER A 129 -1.10 37.12 -2.87
N ALA A 130 -2.21 36.50 -2.44
CA ALA A 130 -3.32 37.19 -1.82
C ALA A 130 -2.92 37.91 -0.51
N LEU A 131 -1.92 37.41 0.22
CA LEU A 131 -1.41 38.08 1.43
C LEU A 131 -0.87 39.49 1.16
N LYS A 132 -0.38 39.76 -0.06
CA LYS A 132 0.13 41.09 -0.47
C LYS A 132 -0.99 42.08 -0.82
N MET A 133 -2.26 41.66 -0.83
CA MET A 133 -3.37 42.54 -1.16
C MET A 133 -3.68 43.52 -0.03
N LYS A 134 -3.87 44.80 -0.39
CA LYS A 134 -4.22 45.89 0.54
C LYS A 134 -5.65 45.78 1.08
N ASN A 135 -6.58 45.28 0.27
CA ASN A 135 -7.98 45.12 0.67
C ASN A 135 -8.11 43.84 1.54
N SER A 136 -8.41 44.02 2.82
CA SER A 136 -8.46 42.92 3.79
C SER A 136 -9.55 41.89 3.50
N TRP A 137 -10.71 42.32 3.00
CA TRP A 137 -11.81 41.40 2.67
C TRP A 137 -11.48 40.54 1.46
N LYS A 138 -10.96 41.15 0.38
CA LYS A 138 -10.51 40.41 -0.82
C LYS A 138 -9.33 39.48 -0.50
N ARG A 139 -8.39 39.93 0.34
CA ARG A 139 -7.28 39.10 0.82
C ARG A 139 -7.79 37.82 1.47
N THR A 140 -8.68 37.94 2.45
CA THR A 140 -9.20 36.76 3.17
C THR A 140 -10.04 35.86 2.27
N ALA A 141 -10.89 36.44 1.42
CA ALA A 141 -11.76 35.70 0.50
C ALA A 141 -10.98 34.89 -0.55
N ILE A 142 -9.75 35.30 -0.90
CA ILE A 142 -8.91 34.60 -1.87
C ILE A 142 -7.91 33.69 -1.15
N TRP A 143 -7.25 34.19 -0.10
CA TRP A 143 -6.22 33.45 0.65
C TRP A 143 -6.78 32.15 1.21
N PHE A 144 -7.93 32.20 1.88
CA PHE A 144 -8.42 31.04 2.64
C PHE A 144 -8.83 29.87 1.74
N PRO A 145 -9.65 30.06 0.69
CA PRO A 145 -10.01 28.94 -0.21
C PRO A 145 -8.79 28.42 -0.99
N ALA A 146 -7.90 29.31 -1.44
CA ALA A 146 -6.70 28.91 -2.17
C ALA A 146 -5.75 28.11 -1.28
N TRP A 147 -5.60 28.49 -0.01
CA TRP A 147 -4.78 27.77 0.96
C TRP A 147 -5.38 26.39 1.29
N LEU A 148 -6.68 26.30 1.56
CA LEU A 148 -7.35 25.03 1.80
C LEU A 148 -7.24 24.07 0.60
N ALA A 149 -7.45 24.59 -0.61
CA ALA A 149 -7.29 23.82 -1.84
C ALA A 149 -5.85 23.32 -2.00
N ALA A 150 -4.85 24.18 -1.77
CA ALA A 150 -3.44 23.82 -1.85
C ALA A 150 -3.09 22.67 -0.90
N VAL A 151 -3.46 22.83 0.37
CA VAL A 151 -3.20 21.84 1.42
C VAL A 151 -3.89 20.51 1.09
N GLY A 152 -5.18 20.53 0.73
CA GLY A 152 -5.92 19.32 0.38
C GLY A 152 -5.33 18.57 -0.83
N LEU A 153 -4.98 19.29 -1.90
CA LEU A 153 -4.46 18.69 -3.14
C LEU A 153 -3.04 18.14 -2.96
N ILE A 154 -2.14 18.92 -2.35
CA ILE A 154 -0.74 18.50 -2.14
C ILE A 154 -0.71 17.29 -1.21
N SER A 155 -1.47 17.33 -0.11
CA SER A 155 -1.44 16.25 0.88
C SER A 155 -2.20 15.01 0.43
N GLY A 156 -3.28 15.15 -0.33
CA GLY A 156 -3.93 14.03 -1.00
C GLY A 156 -2.99 13.35 -1.99
N TRP A 157 -2.28 14.12 -2.82
CA TRP A 157 -1.29 13.60 -3.75
C TRP A 157 -0.15 12.86 -3.03
N LEU A 158 0.45 13.48 -2.01
CA LEU A 158 1.52 12.86 -1.21
C LEU A 158 1.06 11.58 -0.53
N PHE A 159 -0.15 11.55 0.03
CA PHE A 159 -0.70 10.35 0.65
C PHE A 159 -0.85 9.20 -0.36
N CYS A 160 -1.43 9.48 -1.53
CA CYS A 160 -1.58 8.49 -2.60
C CYS A 160 -0.22 7.98 -3.09
N ASP A 161 0.75 8.87 -3.26
CA ASP A 161 2.09 8.51 -3.74
C ASP A 161 2.86 7.65 -2.72
N VAL A 162 2.86 8.05 -1.45
CA VAL A 162 3.51 7.28 -0.39
C VAL A 162 2.84 5.92 -0.22
N ARG A 163 1.50 5.85 -0.24
CA ARG A 163 0.77 4.58 -0.17
C ARG A 163 1.14 3.66 -1.32
N HIS A 164 1.15 4.18 -2.56
CA HIS A 164 1.54 3.42 -3.75
C HIS A 164 2.98 2.90 -3.66
N SER A 165 3.91 3.77 -3.28
CA SER A 165 5.33 3.45 -3.14
C SER A 165 5.59 2.43 -2.03
N ALA A 166 4.92 2.58 -0.89
CA ALA A 166 4.99 1.62 0.22
C ALA A 166 4.48 0.25 -0.21
N THR A 167 3.27 0.15 -0.79
CA THR A 167 2.72 -1.12 -1.28
C THR A 167 3.65 -1.79 -2.29
N ARG A 168 4.21 -1.03 -3.25
CA ARG A 168 5.20 -1.56 -4.20
C ARG A 168 6.44 -2.09 -3.50
N SER A 169 6.96 -1.37 -2.51
CA SER A 169 8.13 -1.80 -1.74
C SER A 169 7.86 -3.08 -0.95
N HIS A 170 6.69 -3.23 -0.34
CA HIS A 170 6.33 -4.44 0.40
C HIS A 170 6.17 -5.65 -0.53
N ILE A 171 5.56 -5.47 -1.71
CA ILE A 171 5.53 -6.52 -2.73
C ILE A 171 6.96 -6.90 -3.14
N ARG A 172 7.85 -5.93 -3.38
CA ARG A 172 9.25 -6.23 -3.72
C ARG A 172 10.05 -6.90 -2.61
N MET A 173 9.85 -6.51 -1.35
CA MET A 173 10.53 -7.16 -0.22
C MET A 173 10.16 -8.65 -0.13
N SER A 174 8.91 -8.99 -0.45
CA SER A 174 8.46 -10.39 -0.47
C SER A 174 8.96 -11.17 -1.69
N ASP A 175 9.50 -10.52 -2.73
CA ASP A 175 10.09 -11.20 -3.89
C ASP A 175 11.33 -12.02 -3.53
N ASN A 176 12.13 -11.59 -2.55
CA ASN A 176 13.32 -12.35 -2.14
C ASN A 176 12.96 -13.75 -1.65
N GLY A 177 11.91 -13.86 -0.81
CA GLY A 177 11.41 -15.16 -0.35
C GLY A 177 10.77 -15.98 -1.48
N ARG A 178 10.02 -15.34 -2.39
CA ARG A 178 9.43 -16.03 -3.56
C ARG A 178 10.47 -16.52 -4.55
N THR A 179 11.56 -15.77 -4.74
CA THR A 179 12.67 -16.16 -5.62
C THR A 179 13.37 -17.38 -5.04
N GLN A 180 13.72 -17.34 -3.75
CA GLN A 180 14.28 -18.49 -3.05
C GLN A 180 13.35 -19.72 -3.15
N LEU A 181 12.04 -19.52 -2.94
CA LEU A 181 11.06 -20.58 -3.08
C LEU A 181 11.14 -21.23 -4.48
N LEU A 182 11.11 -20.42 -5.54
CA LEU A 182 11.09 -20.93 -6.92
C LEU A 182 12.42 -21.57 -7.33
N GLU A 183 13.55 -21.13 -6.79
CA GLU A 183 14.86 -21.76 -7.00
C GLU A 183 14.94 -23.16 -6.35
N GLU A 184 14.39 -23.32 -5.13
CA GLU A 184 14.51 -24.57 -4.36
C GLU A 184 13.36 -25.56 -4.65
N LEU A 185 12.18 -25.07 -5.04
CA LEU A 185 10.98 -25.88 -5.24
C LEU A 185 11.15 -27.03 -6.25
N PRO A 186 11.79 -26.86 -7.44
CA PRO A 186 12.01 -27.95 -8.38
C PRO A 186 12.74 -29.15 -7.75
N ALA A 187 13.80 -28.88 -6.97
CA ALA A 187 14.59 -29.92 -6.31
C ALA A 187 13.79 -30.62 -5.19
N VAL A 188 12.98 -29.87 -4.43
CA VAL A 188 12.10 -30.44 -3.41
C VAL A 188 11.03 -31.33 -4.04
N LEU A 189 10.40 -30.89 -5.13
CA LEU A 189 9.39 -31.69 -5.86
C LEU A 189 9.99 -32.97 -6.45
N GLU A 190 11.19 -32.89 -7.02
CA GLU A 190 11.90 -34.05 -7.55
C GLU A 190 12.23 -35.07 -6.46
N LYS A 191 12.73 -34.61 -5.31
CA LYS A 191 13.08 -35.47 -4.18
C LYS A 191 11.87 -36.07 -3.47
N SER A 192 10.77 -35.32 -3.37
CA SER A 192 9.55 -35.75 -2.67
C SER A 192 8.70 -36.72 -3.48
N SER A 193 8.84 -36.76 -4.82
CA SER A 193 8.02 -37.59 -5.72
C SER A 193 6.50 -37.43 -5.52
N ILE A 194 6.08 -36.28 -4.99
CA ILE A 194 4.69 -35.95 -4.75
C ILE A 194 3.96 -35.64 -6.06
N SER A 195 2.67 -35.98 -6.14
CA SER A 195 1.84 -35.59 -7.28
C SER A 195 1.64 -34.07 -7.34
N GLY A 196 1.45 -33.52 -8.55
CA GLY A 196 1.17 -32.11 -8.74
C GLY A 196 -0.08 -31.63 -8.01
N ALA A 197 -1.14 -32.45 -7.97
CA ALA A 197 -2.37 -32.16 -7.22
C ALA A 197 -2.14 -32.09 -5.70
N ALA A 198 -1.32 -32.98 -5.14
CA ALA A 198 -1.00 -32.95 -3.72
C ALA A 198 -0.11 -31.75 -3.36
N ALA A 199 0.88 -31.42 -4.20
CA ALA A 199 1.67 -30.19 -4.04
C ALA A 199 0.78 -28.93 -4.12
N ALA A 200 -0.15 -28.88 -5.07
CA ALA A 200 -1.11 -27.77 -5.20
C ALA A 200 -2.01 -27.62 -3.96
N GLY A 201 -2.44 -28.73 -3.35
CA GLY A 201 -3.19 -28.73 -2.09
C GLY A 201 -2.41 -28.08 -0.94
N ILE A 202 -1.12 -28.42 -0.81
CA ILE A 202 -0.24 -27.82 0.21
C ILE A 202 -0.08 -26.31 -0.01
N VAL A 203 0.18 -25.90 -1.26
CA VAL A 203 0.29 -24.46 -1.60
C VAL A 203 -0.99 -23.69 -1.27
N ARG A 204 -2.17 -24.27 -1.50
CA ARG A 204 -3.46 -23.64 -1.17
C ARG A 204 -3.68 -23.55 0.35
N ASN A 205 -3.32 -24.58 1.11
CA ASN A 205 -3.40 -24.56 2.57
C ASN A 205 -2.46 -23.51 3.17
N TYR A 206 -1.24 -23.37 2.63
CA TYR A 206 -0.29 -22.33 3.02
C TYR A 206 -0.82 -20.89 2.82
N ILE A 207 -1.70 -20.68 1.83
CA ILE A 207 -2.37 -19.39 1.64
C ILE A 207 -3.48 -19.18 2.68
N GLN A 208 -4.25 -20.23 3.01
CA GLN A 208 -5.48 -20.14 3.81
C GLN A 208 -5.25 -20.22 5.33
N GLU A 209 -4.39 -21.12 5.81
CA GLU A 209 -4.36 -21.50 7.22
C GLU A 209 -3.27 -20.81 8.03
N GLU A 210 -2.10 -20.51 7.45
CA GLU A 210 -0.94 -20.14 8.28
C GLU A 210 -0.50 -18.66 8.22
N TYR A 211 -0.78 -17.90 7.14
CA TYR A 211 -0.09 -16.60 6.93
C TYR A 211 -0.91 -15.48 6.24
N PRO A 212 -2.04 -15.01 6.82
CA PRO A 212 -2.80 -13.89 6.25
C PRO A 212 -2.12 -12.51 6.41
N ASN A 213 -0.98 -12.41 7.10
CA ASN A 213 -0.34 -11.14 7.49
C ASN A 213 1.16 -11.05 7.12
N VAL A 214 1.61 -11.74 6.08
CA VAL A 214 3.01 -11.64 5.63
C VAL A 214 3.21 -10.35 4.86
N CYS A 215 3.89 -9.39 5.49
CA CYS A 215 4.14 -8.06 4.92
C CYS A 215 5.58 -7.83 4.45
N HIS A 216 6.53 -8.75 4.72
CA HIS A 216 7.96 -8.49 4.52
C HIS A 216 8.67 -9.57 3.73
N CYS A 217 8.87 -10.77 4.30
CA CYS A 217 9.50 -11.89 3.60
C CYS A 217 8.55 -13.09 3.62
N GLU A 218 8.37 -13.72 2.47
CA GLU A 218 7.68 -15.01 2.41
C GLU A 218 8.51 -16.06 3.16
N PRO A 219 7.92 -16.80 4.11
CA PRO A 219 8.58 -17.93 4.75
C PRO A 219 8.64 -19.16 3.82
N ALA A 220 9.39 -19.02 2.71
CA ALA A 220 9.56 -20.05 1.69
C ALA A 220 9.99 -21.40 2.26
N SER A 221 10.85 -21.39 3.28
CA SER A 221 11.34 -22.59 3.95
C SER A 221 10.24 -23.44 4.59
N MET A 222 9.15 -22.84 5.06
CA MET A 222 8.03 -23.58 5.66
C MET A 222 7.25 -24.35 4.58
N LEU A 223 6.88 -23.67 3.50
CA LEU A 223 6.21 -24.31 2.36
C LEU A 223 7.07 -25.44 1.75
N LEU A 224 8.38 -25.22 1.60
CA LEU A 224 9.30 -26.24 1.11
C LEU A 224 9.40 -27.45 2.08
N ALA A 225 9.39 -27.20 3.39
CA ALA A 225 9.42 -28.25 4.40
C ALA A 225 8.12 -29.08 4.40
N GLU A 226 6.96 -28.46 4.22
CA GLU A 226 5.68 -29.16 4.12
C GLU A 226 5.64 -30.07 2.89
N ILE A 227 6.03 -29.57 1.72
CA ILE A 227 6.11 -30.37 0.49
C ILE A 227 7.11 -31.52 0.68
N SER A 228 8.25 -31.27 1.32
CA SER A 228 9.24 -32.31 1.59
C SER A 228 8.75 -33.38 2.57
N THR A 229 7.89 -33.04 3.54
CA THR A 229 7.40 -33.98 4.56
C THR A 229 6.17 -34.77 4.11
N ALA A 230 5.35 -34.21 3.21
CA ALA A 230 4.20 -34.91 2.62
C ALA A 230 4.60 -36.23 1.91
N ALA A 231 5.82 -36.30 1.37
CA ALA A 231 6.41 -37.53 0.81
C ALA A 231 6.58 -38.68 1.83
N GLY A 232 6.71 -38.37 3.11
CA GLY A 232 6.83 -39.36 4.20
C GLY A 232 5.48 -39.82 4.76
N GLY A 233 4.38 -39.15 4.41
CA GLY A 233 3.02 -39.43 4.89
C GLY A 233 2.24 -40.41 4.02
N GLU A 234 2.61 -40.60 2.76
CA GLU A 234 2.08 -41.64 1.88
C GLU A 234 2.73 -43.00 2.18
N SER A 235 2.59 -43.50 3.41
CA SER A 235 2.78 -44.92 3.68
C SER A 235 1.55 -45.67 3.13
N PRO A 236 1.71 -46.79 2.39
CA PRO A 236 0.60 -47.46 1.75
C PRO A 236 -0.39 -47.93 2.82
N ARG A 237 -1.61 -47.40 2.76
CA ARG A 237 -2.75 -48.04 3.44
C ARG A 237 -2.89 -49.44 2.84
N LYS A 238 -2.47 -50.44 3.61
CA LYS A 238 -2.88 -51.84 3.43
C LYS A 238 -4.36 -51.99 3.76
#